data_AF-D4TYU6-F1
#
_entry.id   AF-D4TYU6-F1
#
_cell.length_a   1.000
_cell.length_b   1.000
_cell.length_c   1.000
_cell.angle_alpha   90.00
_cell.angle_beta   90.00
_cell.angle_gamma   90.00
#
_symmetry.space_group_name_H-M   'P 1'
#
loop_
_entity.id
_entity.type
_entity.pdbx_description
1 polymer ?
#
loop_
_entity_poly.entity_id
_entity_poly.type
_entity_poly.pdbx_seq_one_letter_code
_entity_poly.pdbx_strand_id
1 'polypeptide(L)'
;MLALLVGGAPAYATEPLTTSGHVTDPDGFLSADERAHLESDAESLRSTYGVIIDAVVVPNFSDQKPSVWCQATLEKSRTAEKGILYVVSYEDGTDTYCADAQFARNLTTDPSLKRTFDDALANARNNYTSSPLTSDAVSAGISSFISDIDTTSYIHAHVNRYNITTQQGQDSRNEDYTTHRMIAWVIAIGLFVFFLFLELRAKLREQEQDDGRGTRSADLTPLVDPVRREALRVAAEARRRLSEAEEQVRAAEEDWNFARAQFGSAAAEEYGRRLEAAKAAVARGLDTHKQIEQTPDSHAKRRLATTITEDLDKNLAPLRDARKEFAAQREKRSSLPTQLADARERLVEELADLERSKEELSSIAGLYPESMLASLQDNPQRAKQLLESARAALETAGAHLDTDATRAASALDTAQRALTMANAQTDAIFSAKTDLDEFRKRLTVSIGSVSAALSDIKQHDSSDAFSPLLDEAEAAITRGQRALVSDEDPLGALENLRDVELRMDAILAPLMTQK
;
A
#
# COMPACT_ATOMS: atom_id res chain seq x y z
N MET A 1 -16.11 -44.45 38.65
CA MET A 1 -16.39 -43.40 37.66
C MET A 1 -15.08 -42.63 37.50
N LEU A 2 -14.38 -42.83 36.37
CA LEU A 2 -13.07 -42.24 36.09
C LEU A 2 -13.21 -40.71 35.96
N ALA A 3 -12.41 -39.97 36.71
CA ALA A 3 -12.15 -38.56 36.46
C ALA A 3 -11.01 -38.46 35.43
N LEU A 4 -11.31 -37.93 34.25
CA LEU A 4 -10.32 -37.55 33.23
C LEU A 4 -9.66 -36.24 33.68
N LEU A 5 -8.42 -36.35 34.15
CA LEU A 5 -7.49 -35.22 34.27
C LEU A 5 -7.04 -34.84 32.86
N VAL A 6 -7.56 -33.74 32.33
CA VAL A 6 -6.97 -33.05 31.17
C VAL A 6 -5.71 -32.36 31.66
N GLY A 7 -4.55 -32.89 31.25
CA GLY A 7 -3.25 -32.27 31.53
C GLY A 7 -3.08 -31.00 30.69
N GLY A 8 -2.90 -29.85 31.35
CA GLY A 8 -2.41 -28.64 30.69
C GLY A 8 -0.96 -28.85 30.25
N ALA A 9 -0.70 -28.66 28.96
CA ALA A 9 0.66 -28.55 28.45
C ALA A 9 1.34 -27.31 29.07
N PRO A 10 2.65 -27.36 29.37
CA PRO A 10 3.37 -26.20 29.87
C PRO A 10 3.42 -25.11 28.78
N ALA A 11 3.14 -23.85 29.17
CA ALA A 11 3.32 -22.69 28.31
C ALA A 11 4.81 -22.52 27.99
N TYR A 12 5.19 -22.86 26.75
CA TYR A 12 6.54 -22.64 26.26
C TYR A 12 6.69 -21.17 25.85
N ALA A 13 7.76 -20.54 26.34
CA ALA A 13 8.18 -19.22 25.90
C ALA A 13 8.49 -19.28 24.39
N THR A 14 7.83 -18.45 23.57
CA THR A 14 8.07 -18.42 22.11
C THR A 14 9.29 -17.59 21.74
N GLU A 15 10.36 -18.25 21.30
CA GLU A 15 11.58 -17.60 20.82
C GLU A 15 11.38 -16.92 19.44
N PRO A 16 12.17 -15.88 19.11
CA PRO A 16 12.15 -15.27 17.78
C PRO A 16 12.37 -16.29 16.65
N LEU A 17 11.42 -16.34 15.71
CA LEU A 17 11.24 -17.42 14.74
C LEU A 17 11.52 -16.98 13.30
N THR A 18 11.54 -17.95 12.37
CA THR A 18 11.55 -17.67 10.93
C THR A 18 10.11 -17.56 10.43
N THR A 19 9.79 -16.47 9.74
CA THR A 19 8.44 -16.22 9.21
C THR A 19 8.15 -17.05 7.96
N SER A 20 6.89 -17.43 7.77
CA SER A 20 6.39 -18.13 6.57
C SER A 20 5.31 -17.32 5.87
N GLY A 21 5.58 -16.81 4.66
CA GLY A 21 4.58 -16.04 3.91
C GLY A 21 4.17 -14.74 4.60
N HIS A 22 2.94 -14.28 4.35
CA HIS A 22 2.40 -13.03 4.90
C HIS A 22 1.88 -13.16 6.33
N VAL A 23 1.51 -14.37 6.76
CA VAL A 23 1.00 -14.64 8.11
C VAL A 23 1.74 -15.84 8.68
N THR A 24 2.39 -15.64 9.83
CA THR A 24 3.06 -16.71 10.57
C THR A 24 2.32 -16.96 11.88
N ASP A 25 1.75 -18.16 12.00
CA ASP A 25 1.00 -18.62 13.16
C ASP A 25 1.45 -20.06 13.50
N PRO A 26 2.49 -20.21 14.34
CA PRO A 26 3.10 -21.51 14.61
C PRO A 26 2.20 -22.44 15.43
N ASP A 27 1.28 -21.88 16.22
CA ASP A 27 0.40 -22.63 17.11
C ASP A 27 -0.96 -22.97 16.45
N GLY A 28 -1.20 -22.44 15.25
CA GLY A 28 -2.47 -22.62 14.53
C GLY A 28 -3.63 -21.97 15.28
N PHE A 29 -3.37 -20.83 15.92
CA PHE A 29 -4.36 -20.05 16.67
C PHE A 29 -5.45 -19.48 15.76
N LEU A 30 -5.10 -19.10 14.53
CA LEU A 30 -6.02 -18.64 13.50
C LEU A 30 -6.63 -19.82 12.74
N SER A 31 -7.91 -19.71 12.40
CA SER A 31 -8.55 -20.59 11.44
C SER A 31 -7.95 -20.42 10.04
N ALA A 32 -8.18 -21.41 9.17
CA ALA A 32 -7.71 -21.36 7.80
C ALA A 32 -8.30 -20.17 7.01
N ASP A 33 -9.54 -19.79 7.31
CA ASP A 33 -10.25 -18.69 6.64
C ASP A 33 -9.71 -17.33 7.12
N GLU A 34 -9.52 -17.14 8.43
CA GLU A 34 -8.88 -15.93 8.98
C GLU A 34 -7.47 -15.74 8.41
N ARG A 35 -6.67 -16.80 8.40
CA ARG A 35 -5.32 -16.76 7.84
C ARG A 35 -5.33 -16.41 6.35
N ALA A 36 -6.23 -17.02 5.56
CA ALA A 36 -6.33 -16.74 4.14
C ALA A 36 -6.79 -15.29 3.86
N HIS A 37 -7.68 -14.75 4.69
CA HIS A 37 -8.12 -13.37 4.61
C HIS A 37 -6.95 -12.40 4.87
N LEU A 38 -6.21 -12.60 5.96
CA LEU A 38 -5.05 -11.78 6.30
C LEU A 38 -3.92 -11.88 5.25
N GLU A 39 -3.69 -13.06 4.68
CA GLU A 39 -2.76 -13.24 3.56
C GLU A 39 -3.21 -12.45 2.32
N SER A 40 -4.51 -12.41 2.04
CA SER A 40 -5.08 -11.62 0.94
C SER A 40 -4.93 -10.11 1.16
N ASP A 41 -5.20 -9.62 2.37
CA ASP A 41 -5.05 -8.21 2.73
C ASP A 41 -3.59 -7.74 2.54
N ALA A 42 -2.64 -8.53 3.04
CA ALA A 42 -1.21 -8.25 2.90
C ALA A 42 -0.71 -8.33 1.45
N GLU A 43 -1.21 -9.28 0.65
CA GLU A 43 -0.87 -9.38 -0.78
C GLU A 43 -1.47 -8.24 -1.60
N SER A 44 -2.67 -7.76 -1.25
CA SER A 44 -3.28 -6.57 -1.86
C SER A 44 -2.37 -5.35 -1.68
N LEU A 45 -1.89 -5.11 -0.46
CA LEU A 45 -0.99 -4.00 -0.16
C LEU A 45 0.34 -4.10 -0.92
N ARG A 46 0.92 -5.30 -0.99
CA ARG A 46 2.15 -5.58 -1.74
C ARG A 46 1.97 -5.35 -3.24
N SER A 47 0.90 -5.85 -3.81
CA SER A 47 0.64 -5.76 -5.26
C SER A 47 0.25 -4.35 -5.70
N THR A 48 -0.45 -3.61 -4.85
CA THR A 48 -0.97 -2.27 -5.15
C THR A 48 0.07 -1.18 -4.90
N TYR A 49 0.79 -1.23 -3.78
CA TYR A 49 1.70 -0.15 -3.33
C TYR A 49 3.16 -0.57 -3.22
N GLY A 50 3.47 -1.86 -3.39
CA GLY A 50 4.83 -2.37 -3.20
C GLY A 50 5.27 -2.46 -1.73
N VAL A 51 4.35 -2.27 -0.79
CA VAL A 51 4.61 -2.34 0.66
C VAL A 51 4.43 -3.79 1.11
N ILE A 52 5.47 -4.38 1.71
CA ILE A 52 5.39 -5.74 2.24
C ILE A 52 5.13 -5.67 3.74
N ILE A 53 3.99 -6.22 4.16
CA ILE A 53 3.65 -6.42 5.57
C ILE A 53 3.51 -7.91 5.82
N ASP A 54 4.17 -8.37 6.87
CA ASP A 54 4.02 -9.72 7.42
C ASP A 54 3.49 -9.61 8.85
N ALA A 55 2.58 -10.51 9.22
CA ALA A 55 2.01 -10.61 10.56
C ALA A 55 2.48 -11.89 11.27
N VAL A 56 2.75 -11.79 12.58
CA VAL A 56 3.15 -12.92 13.42
C VAL A 56 2.25 -13.00 14.64
N VAL A 57 1.61 -14.14 14.83
CA VAL A 57 0.72 -14.43 15.94
C VAL A 57 1.41 -15.44 16.86
N VAL A 58 1.60 -15.09 18.13
CA VAL A 58 2.28 -15.94 19.13
C VAL A 58 1.58 -15.85 20.48
N PRO A 59 1.78 -16.82 21.38
CA PRO A 59 1.19 -16.76 22.72
C PRO A 59 1.76 -15.62 23.55
N ASN A 60 3.08 -15.43 23.51
CA ASN A 60 3.81 -14.42 24.28
C ASN A 60 5.19 -14.13 23.69
N PHE A 61 5.89 -13.13 24.24
CA PHE A 61 7.23 -12.70 23.80
C PHE A 61 8.39 -13.22 24.68
N SER A 62 8.20 -14.32 25.43
CA SER A 62 9.27 -14.94 26.25
C SER A 62 9.98 -13.99 27.22
N ASP A 63 9.23 -13.15 27.95
CA ASP A 63 9.76 -12.10 28.85
C ASP A 63 10.67 -11.05 28.19
N GLN A 64 10.74 -11.01 26.85
CA GLN A 64 11.44 -9.98 26.10
C GLN A 64 10.52 -8.78 25.87
N LYS A 65 11.12 -7.58 25.73
CA LYS A 65 10.38 -6.42 25.25
C LYS A 65 9.84 -6.72 23.84
N PRO A 66 8.56 -6.46 23.53
CA PRO A 66 7.97 -6.77 22.22
C PRO A 66 8.78 -6.21 21.05
N SER A 67 9.32 -5.00 21.17
CA SER A 67 10.15 -4.37 20.13
C SER A 67 11.47 -5.11 19.86
N VAL A 68 12.09 -5.66 20.90
CA VAL A 68 13.33 -6.46 20.78
C VAL A 68 13.02 -7.79 20.12
N TRP A 69 11.93 -8.44 20.56
CA TRP A 69 11.47 -9.70 19.98
C TRP A 69 11.10 -9.54 18.49
N CYS A 70 10.39 -8.46 18.16
CA CYS A 70 10.01 -8.12 16.79
C CYS A 70 11.25 -7.95 15.92
N GLN A 71 12.24 -7.16 16.36
CA GLN A 71 13.46 -6.92 15.58
C GLN A 71 14.26 -8.21 15.35
N ALA A 72 14.38 -9.06 16.37
CA ALA A 72 15.07 -10.35 16.27
C ALA A 72 14.36 -11.33 15.31
N THR A 73 13.02 -11.26 15.23
CA THR A 73 12.22 -12.04 14.28
C THR A 73 12.33 -11.46 12.86
N LEU A 74 12.32 -10.14 12.72
CA LEU A 74 12.49 -9.45 11.43
C LEU A 74 13.85 -9.79 10.79
N GLU A 75 14.94 -9.84 11.55
CA GLU A 75 16.28 -10.22 11.04
C GLU A 75 16.33 -11.65 10.46
N LYS A 76 15.45 -12.54 10.94
CA LYS A 76 15.33 -13.93 10.48
C LYS A 76 14.22 -14.12 9.43
N SER A 77 13.51 -13.05 9.07
CA SER A 77 12.35 -13.08 8.19
C SER A 77 12.72 -12.80 6.74
N ARG A 78 11.80 -13.11 5.83
CA ARG A 78 11.90 -12.70 4.41
C ARG A 78 11.75 -11.18 4.22
N THR A 79 11.20 -10.47 5.20
CA THR A 79 11.01 -9.01 5.17
C THR A 79 12.20 -8.23 5.68
N ALA A 80 13.30 -8.91 6.08
CA ALA A 80 14.52 -8.31 6.62
C ALA A 80 15.10 -7.18 5.75
N GLU A 81 14.91 -7.22 4.43
CA GLU A 81 15.47 -6.23 3.50
C GLU A 81 14.45 -5.18 2.99
N LYS A 82 13.14 -5.46 3.05
CA LYS A 82 12.08 -4.64 2.42
C LYS A 82 10.68 -4.88 3.01
N GLY A 83 10.44 -4.56 4.29
CA GLY A 83 9.09 -4.75 4.82
C GLY A 83 8.89 -4.34 6.28
N ILE A 84 7.62 -4.42 6.70
CA ILE A 84 7.16 -4.24 8.08
C ILE A 84 6.75 -5.60 8.63
N LEU A 85 7.14 -5.88 9.86
CA LEU A 85 6.67 -7.02 10.63
C LEU A 85 5.75 -6.51 11.74
N TYR A 86 4.51 -6.95 11.73
CA TYR A 86 3.55 -6.72 12.82
C TYR A 86 3.47 -7.99 13.68
N VAL A 87 3.59 -7.84 15.00
CA VAL A 87 3.61 -8.99 15.92
C VAL A 87 2.58 -8.78 17.02
N VAL A 88 1.84 -9.83 17.35
CA VAL A 88 0.78 -9.81 18.36
C VAL A 88 0.87 -11.04 19.25
N SER A 89 0.74 -10.80 20.56
CA SER A 89 0.68 -11.79 21.61
C SER A 89 -0.78 -12.03 22.01
N TYR A 90 -1.30 -13.24 21.80
CA TYR A 90 -2.71 -13.53 22.08
C TYR A 90 -3.00 -13.83 23.56
N GLU A 91 -1.99 -14.05 24.43
CA GLU A 91 -2.25 -14.26 25.86
C GLU A 91 -2.51 -12.95 26.62
N ASP A 92 -1.76 -11.89 26.28
CA ASP A 92 -1.79 -10.61 27.00
C ASP A 92 -2.24 -9.42 26.12
N GLY A 93 -2.45 -9.65 24.82
CA GLY A 93 -2.86 -8.62 23.86
C GLY A 93 -1.77 -7.61 23.52
N THR A 94 -0.52 -7.86 23.92
CA THR A 94 0.60 -6.98 23.63
C THR A 94 0.98 -7.08 22.15
N ASP A 95 1.18 -5.94 21.50
CA ASP A 95 1.53 -5.87 20.09
C ASP A 95 2.56 -4.77 19.79
N THR A 96 3.25 -4.92 18.66
CA THR A 96 4.12 -3.89 18.10
C THR A 96 4.36 -4.16 16.62
N TYR A 97 4.87 -3.16 15.91
CA TYR A 97 5.52 -3.38 14.61
C TYR A 97 7.01 -3.04 14.67
N CYS A 98 7.77 -3.58 13.72
CA CYS A 98 9.16 -3.22 13.44
C CYS A 98 9.38 -3.27 11.93
N ALA A 99 10.42 -2.60 11.44
CA ALA A 99 10.71 -2.51 10.02
C ALA A 99 12.21 -2.46 9.76
N ASP A 100 12.61 -2.66 8.51
CA ASP A 100 14.01 -2.62 8.11
C ASP A 100 14.65 -1.22 8.36
N ALA A 101 15.98 -1.16 8.37
CA ALA A 101 16.70 0.07 8.70
C ALA A 101 16.47 1.23 7.73
N GLN A 102 16.04 0.98 6.49
CA GLN A 102 15.68 2.02 5.53
C GLN A 102 14.26 2.52 5.82
N PHE A 103 13.30 1.63 6.04
CA PHE A 103 11.93 2.03 6.37
C PHE A 103 11.82 2.72 7.74
N ALA A 104 12.55 2.24 8.74
CA ALA A 104 12.63 2.88 10.05
C ALA A 104 13.20 4.32 9.97
N ARG A 105 14.13 4.58 9.04
CA ARG A 105 14.60 5.94 8.76
C ARG A 105 13.50 6.80 8.14
N ASN A 106 12.75 6.26 7.18
CA ASN A 106 11.64 6.98 6.55
C ASN A 106 10.57 7.37 7.59
N LEU A 107 10.21 6.47 8.51
CA LEU A 107 9.32 6.76 9.63
C LEU A 107 9.85 7.87 10.56
N THR A 108 11.16 8.03 10.67
CA THR A 108 11.75 9.10 11.48
C THR A 108 11.76 10.43 10.75
N THR A 109 11.95 10.42 9.43
CA THR A 109 12.07 11.63 8.60
C THR A 109 10.74 12.15 8.06
N ASP A 110 9.68 11.32 8.04
CA ASP A 110 8.34 11.69 7.58
C ASP A 110 7.32 11.58 8.73
N PRO A 111 6.93 12.70 9.37
CA PRO A 111 5.96 12.71 10.45
C PRO A 111 4.56 12.20 10.06
N SER A 112 4.17 12.28 8.78
CA SER A 112 2.86 11.83 8.31
C SER A 112 2.85 10.31 8.16
N LEU A 113 3.92 9.75 7.60
CA LEU A 113 4.12 8.30 7.54
C LEU A 113 4.18 7.71 8.95
N LYS A 114 4.89 8.36 9.89
CA LYS A 114 4.90 7.93 11.28
C LYS A 114 3.51 7.90 11.91
N ARG A 115 2.76 8.99 11.76
CA ARG A 115 1.39 9.09 12.30
C ARG A 115 0.49 7.98 11.76
N THR A 116 0.59 7.68 10.47
CA THR A 116 -0.17 6.59 9.83
C THR A 116 0.03 5.24 10.54
N PHE A 117 1.29 4.87 10.81
CA PHE A 117 1.59 3.60 11.46
C PHE A 117 1.25 3.60 12.95
N ASP A 118 1.37 4.75 13.62
CA ASP A 118 0.95 4.90 15.02
C ASP A 118 -0.58 4.79 15.15
N ASP A 119 -1.33 5.39 14.22
CA ASP A 119 -2.80 5.31 14.15
C ASP A 119 -3.26 3.88 13.82
N ALA A 120 -2.64 3.23 12.83
CA ALA A 120 -2.92 1.84 12.49
C ALA A 120 -2.70 0.89 13.67
N LEU A 121 -1.62 1.10 14.43
CA LEU A 121 -1.35 0.34 15.66
C LEU A 121 -2.38 0.61 16.75
N ALA A 122 -2.82 1.86 16.91
CA ALA A 122 -3.87 2.22 17.85
C ALA A 122 -5.23 1.59 17.48
N ASN A 123 -5.55 1.56 16.19
CA ASN A 123 -6.80 0.99 15.69
C ASN A 123 -6.81 -0.55 15.78
N ALA A 124 -5.68 -1.21 15.52
CA ALA A 124 -5.52 -2.63 15.80
C ALA A 124 -5.85 -2.97 17.27
N ARG A 125 -5.31 -2.18 18.20
CA ARG A 125 -5.52 -2.35 19.66
C ARG A 125 -6.96 -2.18 20.10
N ASN A 126 -7.78 -1.43 19.38
CA ASN A 126 -9.21 -1.32 19.71
C ASN A 126 -9.94 -2.67 19.60
N ASN A 127 -9.38 -3.64 18.87
CA ASN A 127 -9.89 -5.00 18.78
C ASN A 127 -9.41 -5.91 19.92
N TYR A 128 -8.36 -5.51 20.66
CA TYR A 128 -7.73 -6.33 21.70
C TYR A 128 -8.36 -6.09 23.08
N THR A 129 -9.67 -6.34 23.19
CA THR A 129 -10.47 -5.97 24.37
C THR A 129 -10.48 -7.04 25.48
N SER A 130 -9.81 -8.18 25.30
CA SER A 130 -9.75 -9.27 26.27
C SER A 130 -8.32 -9.76 26.51
N SER A 131 -8.10 -10.46 27.62
CA SER A 131 -6.86 -11.19 27.86
C SER A 131 -7.23 -12.53 28.53
N PRO A 132 -6.99 -13.67 27.87
CA PRO A 132 -6.45 -13.83 26.52
C PRO A 132 -7.39 -13.31 25.41
N LEU A 133 -6.82 -13.06 24.23
CA LEU A 133 -7.53 -12.70 23.01
C LEU A 133 -8.19 -13.93 22.38
N THR A 134 -9.24 -13.70 21.59
CA THR A 134 -9.81 -14.71 20.68
C THR A 134 -9.14 -14.63 19.31
N SER A 135 -9.23 -15.71 18.51
CA SER A 135 -8.77 -15.71 17.11
C SER A 135 -9.40 -14.56 16.32
N ASP A 136 -10.71 -14.38 16.48
CA ASP A 136 -11.47 -13.32 15.82
C ASP A 136 -10.91 -11.92 16.16
N ALA A 137 -10.56 -11.68 17.43
CA ALA A 137 -10.02 -10.40 17.88
C ALA A 137 -8.61 -10.15 17.32
N VAL A 138 -7.77 -11.19 17.27
CA VAL A 138 -6.43 -11.12 16.66
C VAL A 138 -6.55 -10.88 15.15
N SER A 139 -7.41 -11.62 14.46
CA SER A 139 -7.65 -11.45 13.03
C SER A 139 -8.19 -10.05 12.71
N ALA A 140 -9.17 -9.56 13.47
CA ALA A 140 -9.72 -8.22 13.29
C ALA A 140 -8.66 -7.12 13.56
N GLY A 141 -7.83 -7.28 14.59
CA GLY A 141 -6.74 -6.34 14.88
C GLY A 141 -5.69 -6.27 13.77
N ILE A 142 -5.25 -7.44 13.26
CA ILE A 142 -4.28 -7.49 12.15
C ILE A 142 -4.90 -6.92 10.86
N SER A 143 -6.14 -7.27 10.52
CA SER A 143 -6.82 -6.73 9.33
C SER A 143 -7.00 -5.22 9.44
N SER A 144 -7.37 -4.70 10.63
CA SER A 144 -7.45 -3.26 10.90
C SER A 144 -6.10 -2.56 10.72
N PHE A 145 -5.01 -3.15 11.21
CA PHE A 145 -3.66 -2.61 11.02
C PHE A 145 -3.31 -2.50 9.52
N ILE A 146 -3.56 -3.55 8.74
CA ILE A 146 -3.25 -3.59 7.31
C ILE A 146 -4.14 -2.62 6.52
N SER A 147 -5.45 -2.59 6.81
CA SER A 147 -6.45 -1.76 6.13
C SER A 147 -6.21 -0.25 6.31
N ASP A 148 -5.78 0.18 7.49
CA ASP A 148 -5.47 1.59 7.75
C ASP A 148 -4.26 2.08 6.95
N ILE A 149 -3.25 1.21 6.81
CA ILE A 149 -2.05 1.47 6.00
C ILE A 149 -2.44 1.50 4.51
N ASP A 150 -3.35 0.63 4.07
CA ASP A 150 -3.89 0.60 2.70
C ASP A 150 -4.62 1.91 2.35
N THR A 151 -5.54 2.32 3.22
CA THR A 151 -6.36 3.54 3.06
C THR A 151 -5.50 4.81 3.01
N THR A 152 -4.44 4.88 3.80
CA THR A 152 -3.56 6.05 3.82
C THR A 152 -2.57 6.06 2.64
N SER A 153 -2.11 4.88 2.20
CA SER A 153 -1.29 4.71 0.99
C SER A 153 -2.06 5.07 -0.28
N TYR A 154 -3.35 4.74 -0.32
CA TYR A 154 -4.31 5.17 -1.35
C TYR A 154 -4.40 6.71 -1.45
N ILE A 155 -4.50 7.40 -0.31
CA ILE A 155 -4.59 8.87 -0.23
C ILE A 155 -3.29 9.54 -0.73
N HIS A 156 -2.11 9.07 -0.31
CA HIS A 156 -0.83 9.63 -0.75
C HIS A 156 -0.55 9.41 -2.25
N ALA A 157 -0.98 8.29 -2.82
CA ALA A 157 -0.85 8.01 -4.26
C ALA A 157 -1.78 8.88 -5.12
N HIS A 158 -2.92 9.35 -4.58
CA HIS A 158 -3.88 10.17 -5.32
C HIS A 158 -3.64 11.68 -5.19
N VAL A 159 -3.19 12.16 -4.02
CA VAL A 159 -2.91 13.60 -3.79
C VAL A 159 -1.67 14.07 -4.57
N ASN A 160 -0.64 13.22 -4.72
CA ASN A 160 0.52 13.52 -5.58
C ASN A 160 0.18 13.63 -7.08
N ARG A 161 -0.93 13.03 -7.53
CA ARG A 161 -1.40 13.16 -8.93
C ARG A 161 -2.09 14.50 -9.18
N TYR A 162 -2.68 15.13 -8.15
CA TYR A 162 -3.33 16.43 -8.26
C TYR A 162 -2.32 17.59 -8.29
N ASN A 163 -1.22 17.51 -7.53
CA ASN A 163 -0.19 18.56 -7.48
C ASN A 163 0.71 18.64 -8.73
N ILE A 164 0.75 17.60 -9.58
CA ILE A 164 1.56 17.60 -10.81
C ILE A 164 0.87 18.36 -11.97
N THR A 165 -0.46 18.52 -11.94
CA THR A 165 -1.19 19.18 -13.05
C THR A 165 -1.24 20.70 -12.94
N THR A 166 -1.00 21.29 -11.77
CA THR A 166 -1.01 22.75 -11.55
C THR A 166 0.36 23.41 -11.68
N GLN A 167 1.47 22.66 -11.74
CA GLN A 167 2.82 23.21 -12.01
C GLN A 167 3.27 23.11 -13.48
N GLN A 168 2.53 22.38 -14.33
CA GLN A 168 2.91 22.15 -15.73
C GLN A 168 2.54 23.32 -16.69
N GLY A 169 2.00 24.43 -16.15
CA GLY A 169 1.60 25.61 -16.91
C GLY A 169 2.64 26.73 -17.02
N GLN A 170 3.80 26.62 -16.35
CA GLN A 170 4.74 27.75 -16.25
C GLN A 170 6.19 27.52 -16.69
N ASP A 171 6.67 26.30 -16.94
CA ASP A 171 8.02 26.08 -17.46
C ASP A 171 8.00 25.47 -18.86
N SER A 172 7.70 26.32 -19.84
CA SER A 172 8.09 26.11 -21.23
C SER A 172 9.19 27.12 -21.60
N ARG A 173 10.45 26.80 -21.28
CA ARG A 173 11.65 27.23 -22.03
C ARG A 173 12.95 26.65 -21.47
N ASN A 174 13.74 26.04 -22.36
CA ASN A 174 15.09 25.46 -22.19
C ASN A 174 15.14 24.26 -21.24
N GLU A 175 15.80 23.14 -21.53
CA GLU A 175 16.77 22.79 -22.55
C GLU A 175 16.73 21.26 -22.71
N ASP A 176 17.02 20.82 -23.92
CA ASP A 176 17.27 19.44 -24.31
C ASP A 176 18.24 18.73 -23.36
N TYR A 177 17.80 17.64 -22.74
CA TYR A 177 18.71 16.59 -22.27
C TYR A 177 18.03 15.22 -22.32
N THR A 178 17.47 14.91 -23.49
CA THR A 178 17.13 13.54 -23.88
C THR A 178 18.41 12.81 -24.30
N THR A 179 19.19 12.29 -23.35
CA THR A 179 20.16 11.18 -23.53
C THR A 179 20.81 10.94 -22.17
N HIS A 180 20.54 9.82 -21.47
CA HIS A 180 21.49 9.09 -20.61
C HIS A 180 20.87 8.04 -19.65
N ARG A 181 19.54 7.89 -19.52
CA ARG A 181 18.98 6.83 -18.64
C ARG A 181 18.99 5.41 -19.23
N MET A 182 19.40 5.23 -20.49
CA MET A 182 19.50 3.92 -21.14
C MET A 182 20.89 3.25 -21.04
N ILE A 183 21.93 3.93 -20.53
CA ILE A 183 23.29 3.36 -20.48
C ILE A 183 23.62 2.74 -19.11
N ALA A 184 23.02 3.21 -18.00
CA ALA A 184 23.28 2.66 -16.67
C ALA A 184 22.66 1.26 -16.45
N TRP A 185 21.51 0.98 -17.07
CA TRP A 185 20.85 -0.35 -16.97
C TRP A 185 21.53 -1.44 -17.81
N VAL A 186 22.23 -1.06 -18.89
CA VAL A 186 22.97 -2.02 -19.73
C VAL A 186 24.31 -2.41 -19.09
N ILE A 187 24.95 -1.50 -18.34
CA ILE A 187 26.22 -1.77 -17.65
C ILE A 187 26.00 -2.59 -16.35
N ALA A 188 24.90 -2.36 -15.61
CA ALA A 188 24.60 -3.12 -14.40
C ALA A 188 24.23 -4.59 -14.67
N ILE A 189 23.49 -4.86 -15.75
CA ILE A 189 23.13 -6.23 -16.15
C ILE A 189 24.33 -6.95 -16.79
N GLY A 190 25.15 -6.23 -17.57
CA GLY A 190 26.38 -6.78 -18.15
C GLY A 190 27.43 -7.17 -17.09
N LEU A 191 27.58 -6.38 -16.03
CA LEU A 191 28.53 -6.67 -14.94
C LEU A 191 28.05 -7.80 -14.02
N PHE A 192 26.74 -7.95 -13.80
CA PHE A 192 26.17 -9.04 -13.01
C PHE A 192 26.31 -10.41 -13.70
N VAL A 193 26.13 -10.46 -15.04
CA VAL A 193 26.36 -11.68 -15.83
C VAL A 193 27.86 -12.00 -15.97
N PHE A 194 28.74 -10.98 -16.03
CA PHE A 194 30.20 -11.16 -16.08
C PHE A 194 30.79 -11.62 -14.73
N PHE A 195 30.25 -11.15 -13.59
CA PHE A 195 30.67 -11.56 -12.25
C PHE A 195 30.25 -13.01 -11.94
N LEU A 196 29.02 -13.40 -12.31
CA LEU A 196 28.54 -14.79 -12.21
C LEU A 196 29.28 -15.75 -13.15
N PHE A 197 29.77 -15.28 -14.32
CA PHE A 197 30.58 -16.08 -15.25
C PHE A 197 32.03 -16.26 -14.78
N LEU A 198 32.59 -15.32 -14.02
CA LEU A 198 33.95 -15.41 -13.47
C LEU A 198 34.02 -16.27 -12.20
N GLU A 199 33.02 -16.22 -11.31
CA GLU A 199 32.95 -17.10 -10.13
C GLU A 199 32.73 -18.58 -10.51
N LEU A 200 32.01 -18.84 -11.61
CA LEU A 200 31.83 -20.20 -12.13
C LEU A 200 33.08 -20.75 -12.85
N ARG A 201 34.01 -19.87 -13.28
CA ARG A 201 35.33 -20.28 -13.81
C ARG A 201 36.41 -20.44 -12.75
N ALA A 202 36.31 -19.71 -11.63
CA ALA A 202 37.26 -19.83 -10.53
C ALA A 202 37.13 -21.17 -9.78
N LYS A 203 35.92 -21.74 -9.70
CA LYS A 203 35.67 -23.05 -9.06
C LYS A 203 36.01 -24.28 -9.90
N LEU A 204 36.55 -24.11 -11.11
CA LEU A 204 37.00 -25.19 -11.99
C LEU A 204 38.51 -25.14 -12.26
N ARG A 205 39.29 -24.39 -11.46
CA ARG A 205 40.75 -24.34 -11.54
C ARG A 205 41.38 -24.50 -10.16
N GLU A 206 41.14 -25.64 -9.53
CA GLU A 206 41.99 -26.11 -8.43
C GLU A 206 42.02 -27.64 -8.39
N GLN A 207 42.49 -28.22 -9.50
CA GLN A 207 43.23 -29.47 -9.50
C GLN A 207 43.82 -29.69 -10.90
N GLU A 208 45.03 -29.18 -11.10
CA GLU A 208 46.02 -29.81 -11.98
C GLU A 208 47.39 -29.23 -11.60
N GLN A 209 47.99 -29.89 -10.61
CA GLN A 209 49.40 -29.79 -10.30
C GLN A 209 50.07 -31.05 -10.86
N ASP A 210 51.15 -30.81 -11.59
CA ASP A 210 52.25 -31.73 -11.89
C ASP A 210 52.01 -32.83 -12.94
N ASP A 211 52.56 -32.55 -14.13
CA ASP A 211 52.73 -33.48 -15.22
C ASP A 211 54.06 -34.24 -15.02
N GLY A 212 53.99 -35.57 -14.91
CA GLY A 212 55.15 -36.41 -15.18
C GLY A 212 55.33 -37.64 -14.30
N ARG A 213 54.66 -38.74 -14.62
CA ARG A 213 55.34 -40.04 -14.59
C ARG A 213 54.74 -41.03 -15.57
N GLY A 214 55.65 -41.72 -16.24
CA GLY A 214 55.36 -42.64 -17.31
C GLY A 214 54.65 -43.93 -16.88
N THR A 215 54.15 -44.59 -17.91
CA THR A 215 54.01 -46.04 -18.07
C THR A 215 52.96 -46.79 -17.23
N ARG A 216 51.89 -47.13 -17.97
CA ARG A 216 51.40 -48.50 -18.24
C ARG A 216 50.34 -49.11 -17.31
N SER A 217 49.36 -49.71 -18.00
CA SER A 217 48.52 -50.88 -17.67
C SER A 217 47.08 -50.64 -17.19
N ALA A 218 46.17 -50.95 -18.13
CA ALA A 218 44.90 -51.68 -18.01
C ALA A 218 44.06 -51.57 -16.72
N ASP A 219 42.83 -51.07 -16.83
CA ASP A 219 41.61 -51.89 -16.69
C ASP A 219 40.34 -51.12 -17.16
N LEU A 220 39.30 -51.86 -17.56
CA LEU A 220 38.08 -51.38 -18.21
C LEU A 220 36.99 -50.92 -17.22
N THR A 221 36.55 -49.66 -17.31
CA THR A 221 35.17 -49.20 -17.00
C THR A 221 34.82 -47.97 -17.86
N PRO A 222 33.65 -47.88 -18.53
CA PRO A 222 33.32 -46.72 -19.33
C PRO A 222 32.80 -45.58 -18.43
N LEU A 223 33.62 -44.56 -18.23
CA LEU A 223 33.18 -43.24 -17.75
C LEU A 223 32.16 -42.68 -18.75
N VAL A 224 30.89 -42.59 -18.36
CA VAL A 224 29.90 -41.82 -19.14
C VAL A 224 30.32 -40.36 -19.11
N ASP A 225 30.68 -39.82 -20.27
CA ASP A 225 31.07 -38.43 -20.48
C ASP A 225 30.10 -37.46 -19.78
N PRO A 226 30.56 -36.63 -18.81
CA PRO A 226 29.71 -35.67 -18.09
C PRO A 226 28.97 -34.71 -19.02
N VAL A 227 29.53 -34.37 -20.18
CA VAL A 227 28.90 -33.50 -21.19
C VAL A 227 27.65 -34.15 -21.79
N ARG A 228 27.72 -35.46 -22.05
CA ARG A 228 26.60 -36.25 -22.57
C ARG A 228 25.48 -36.39 -21.55
N ARG A 229 25.82 -36.61 -20.27
CA ARG A 229 24.84 -36.69 -19.19
C ARG A 229 24.07 -35.38 -19.04
N GLU A 230 24.78 -34.26 -19.06
CA GLU A 230 24.17 -32.94 -18.97
C GLU A 230 23.28 -32.62 -20.18
N ALA A 231 23.71 -32.97 -21.39
CA ALA A 231 22.91 -32.78 -22.59
C ALA A 231 21.57 -33.56 -22.56
N LEU A 232 21.58 -34.78 -22.05
CA LEU A 232 20.37 -35.57 -21.85
C LEU A 232 19.46 -34.99 -20.77
N ARG A 233 20.03 -34.48 -19.68
CA ARG A 233 19.27 -33.82 -18.60
C ARG A 233 18.54 -32.58 -19.12
N VAL A 234 19.23 -31.70 -19.85
CA VAL A 234 18.63 -30.47 -20.41
C VAL A 234 17.60 -30.81 -21.49
N ALA A 235 17.81 -31.85 -22.29
CA ALA A 235 16.82 -32.33 -23.25
C ALA A 235 15.53 -32.86 -22.57
N ALA A 236 15.67 -33.63 -21.49
CA ALA A 236 14.53 -34.11 -20.71
C ALA A 236 13.76 -32.96 -20.04
N GLU A 237 14.47 -31.96 -19.52
CA GLU A 237 13.86 -30.74 -18.97
C GLU A 237 13.08 -29.97 -20.04
N ALA A 238 13.63 -29.82 -21.25
CA ALA A 238 12.91 -29.19 -22.35
C ALA A 238 11.62 -29.95 -22.74
N ARG A 239 11.62 -31.29 -22.69
CA ARG A 239 10.41 -32.10 -22.91
C ARG A 239 9.35 -31.87 -21.84
N ARG A 240 9.78 -31.81 -20.58
CA ARG A 240 8.89 -31.52 -19.44
C ARG A 240 8.26 -30.14 -19.60
N ARG A 241 9.07 -29.11 -19.86
CA ARG A 241 8.62 -27.74 -20.15
C ARG A 241 7.62 -27.67 -21.31
N LEU A 242 7.85 -28.42 -22.38
CA LEU A 242 6.90 -28.50 -23.50
C LEU A 242 5.55 -29.07 -23.08
N SER A 243 5.55 -30.11 -22.25
CA SER A 243 4.31 -30.74 -21.76
C SER A 243 3.54 -29.79 -20.84
N GLU A 244 4.25 -29.08 -19.95
CA GLU A 244 3.67 -28.02 -19.11
C GLU A 244 3.12 -26.86 -19.94
N ALA A 245 3.79 -26.50 -21.03
CA ALA A 245 3.34 -25.46 -21.96
C ALA A 245 2.07 -25.87 -22.73
N GLU A 246 1.98 -27.12 -23.19
CA GLU A 246 0.78 -27.68 -23.82
C GLU A 246 -0.43 -27.61 -22.88
N GLU A 247 -0.25 -27.95 -21.61
CA GLU A 247 -1.29 -27.85 -20.59
C GLU A 247 -1.76 -26.41 -20.38
N GLN A 248 -0.81 -25.48 -20.23
CA GLN A 248 -1.11 -24.06 -20.06
C GLN A 248 -1.86 -23.48 -21.26
N VAL A 249 -1.48 -23.87 -22.48
CA VAL A 249 -2.13 -23.44 -23.72
C VAL A 249 -3.57 -23.96 -23.80
N ARG A 250 -3.82 -25.22 -23.41
CA ARG A 250 -5.17 -25.78 -23.42
C ARG A 250 -6.09 -25.09 -22.41
N ALA A 251 -5.61 -24.89 -21.18
CA ALA A 251 -6.35 -24.13 -20.17
C ALA A 251 -6.61 -22.68 -20.63
N ALA A 252 -5.62 -22.06 -21.27
CA ALA A 252 -5.76 -20.72 -21.83
C ALA A 252 -6.79 -20.67 -22.98
N GLU A 253 -6.92 -21.72 -23.76
CA GLU A 253 -7.90 -21.81 -24.85
C GLU A 253 -9.34 -21.90 -24.33
N GLU A 254 -9.57 -22.67 -23.25
CA GLU A 254 -10.85 -22.71 -22.57
C GLU A 254 -11.23 -21.34 -21.99
N ASP A 255 -10.29 -20.69 -21.29
CA ASP A 255 -10.44 -19.33 -20.76
C ASP A 255 -10.78 -18.32 -21.87
N TRP A 256 -10.11 -18.41 -23.02
CA TRP A 256 -10.35 -17.54 -24.16
C TRP A 256 -11.73 -17.73 -24.77
N ASN A 257 -12.18 -18.98 -24.93
CA ASN A 257 -13.51 -19.28 -25.46
C ASN A 257 -14.60 -18.71 -24.54
N PHE A 258 -14.42 -18.84 -23.23
CA PHE A 258 -15.31 -18.25 -22.24
C PHE A 258 -15.28 -16.72 -22.27
N ALA A 259 -14.09 -16.12 -22.37
CA ALA A 259 -13.94 -14.67 -22.50
C ALA A 259 -14.64 -14.13 -23.76
N ARG A 260 -14.48 -14.79 -24.91
CA ARG A 260 -15.15 -14.42 -26.16
C ARG A 260 -16.66 -14.48 -26.04
N ALA A 261 -17.19 -15.47 -25.32
CA ALA A 261 -18.63 -15.59 -25.10
C ALA A 261 -19.18 -14.45 -24.21
N GLN A 262 -18.40 -14.02 -23.20
CA GLN A 262 -18.84 -13.02 -22.22
C GLN A 262 -18.57 -11.56 -22.62
N PHE A 263 -17.45 -11.30 -23.28
CA PHE A 263 -16.97 -9.95 -23.61
C PHE A 263 -17.04 -9.66 -25.12
N GLY A 264 -17.38 -10.66 -25.93
CA GLY A 264 -17.43 -10.56 -27.39
C GLY A 264 -16.07 -10.75 -28.05
N SER A 265 -16.10 -11.03 -29.35
CA SER A 265 -14.90 -11.39 -30.13
C SER A 265 -13.86 -10.27 -30.24
N ALA A 266 -14.29 -9.01 -30.30
CA ALA A 266 -13.36 -7.88 -30.41
C ALA A 266 -12.54 -7.67 -29.12
N ALA A 267 -13.18 -7.79 -27.94
CA ALA A 267 -12.50 -7.65 -26.66
C ALA A 267 -11.49 -8.78 -26.42
N ALA A 268 -11.78 -10.00 -26.91
CA ALA A 268 -10.93 -11.18 -26.74
C ALA A 268 -9.87 -11.38 -27.86
N GLU A 269 -9.73 -10.42 -28.80
CA GLU A 269 -8.85 -10.57 -29.97
C GLU A 269 -7.37 -10.65 -29.56
N GLU A 270 -6.93 -9.75 -28.69
CA GLU A 270 -5.54 -9.68 -28.23
C GLU A 270 -5.12 -10.96 -27.50
N TYR A 271 -5.99 -11.48 -26.63
CA TYR A 271 -5.79 -12.78 -26.01
C TYR A 271 -5.63 -13.86 -27.07
N GLY A 272 -6.54 -13.90 -28.05
CA GLY A 272 -6.50 -14.89 -29.14
C GLY A 272 -5.17 -14.86 -29.89
N ARG A 273 -4.63 -13.68 -30.21
CA ARG A 273 -3.31 -13.55 -30.86
C ARG A 273 -2.19 -14.15 -30.02
N ARG A 274 -2.18 -13.88 -28.71
CA ARG A 274 -1.17 -14.42 -27.78
C ARG A 274 -1.29 -15.92 -27.60
N LEU A 275 -2.52 -16.44 -27.57
CA LEU A 275 -2.80 -17.87 -27.53
C LEU A 275 -2.26 -18.58 -28.78
N GLU A 276 -2.51 -18.04 -29.98
CA GLU A 276 -2.01 -18.61 -31.22
C GLU A 276 -0.47 -18.54 -31.32
N ALA A 277 0.14 -17.45 -30.84
CA ALA A 277 1.60 -17.35 -30.75
C ALA A 277 2.21 -18.43 -29.82
N ALA A 278 1.57 -18.69 -28.68
CA ALA A 278 1.97 -19.75 -27.75
C ALA A 278 1.78 -21.16 -28.34
N LYS A 279 0.64 -21.43 -29.00
CA LYS A 279 0.41 -22.69 -29.74
C LYS A 279 1.50 -22.91 -30.79
N ALA A 280 1.86 -21.87 -31.54
CA ALA A 280 2.92 -21.94 -32.54
C ALA A 280 4.30 -22.20 -31.91
N ALA A 281 4.61 -21.60 -30.75
CA ALA A 281 5.86 -21.84 -30.03
C ALA A 281 5.97 -23.27 -29.51
N VAL A 282 4.89 -23.81 -28.93
CA VAL A 282 4.80 -25.21 -28.52
C VAL A 282 5.03 -26.14 -29.71
N ALA A 283 4.37 -25.90 -30.85
CA ALA A 283 4.54 -26.70 -32.06
C ALA A 283 5.99 -26.70 -32.57
N ARG A 284 6.64 -25.52 -32.63
CA ARG A 284 8.07 -25.40 -32.99
C ARG A 284 8.98 -26.11 -31.99
N GLY A 285 8.68 -26.01 -30.71
CA GLY A 285 9.46 -26.67 -29.66
C GLY A 285 9.37 -28.20 -29.73
N LEU A 286 8.19 -28.76 -30.05
CA LEU A 286 8.01 -30.19 -30.31
C LEU A 286 8.81 -30.67 -31.52
N ASP A 287 8.82 -29.90 -32.61
CA ASP A 287 9.66 -30.21 -33.78
C ASP A 287 11.15 -30.17 -33.44
N THR A 288 11.59 -29.13 -32.74
CA THR A 288 12.97 -28.98 -32.26
C THR A 288 13.37 -30.12 -31.33
N HIS A 289 12.44 -30.62 -30.50
CA HIS A 289 12.68 -31.76 -29.64
C HIS A 289 12.93 -33.06 -30.44
N LYS A 290 12.20 -33.28 -31.53
CA LYS A 290 12.49 -34.42 -32.44
C LYS A 290 13.90 -34.32 -33.02
N GLN A 291 14.40 -33.11 -33.32
CA GLN A 291 15.77 -32.90 -33.78
C GLN A 291 16.81 -33.24 -32.69
N ILE A 292 16.50 -32.97 -31.41
CA ILE A 292 17.35 -33.36 -30.26
C ILE A 292 17.49 -34.89 -30.16
N GLU A 293 16.42 -35.64 -30.43
CA GLU A 293 16.45 -37.11 -30.40
C GLU A 293 17.37 -37.67 -31.50
N GLN A 294 17.38 -37.05 -32.68
CA GLN A 294 18.13 -37.48 -33.86
C GLN A 294 19.59 -37.00 -33.86
N THR A 295 19.94 -36.00 -33.06
CA THR A 295 21.28 -35.40 -33.01
C THR A 295 22.24 -36.25 -32.15
N PRO A 296 23.42 -36.67 -32.64
CA PRO A 296 24.39 -37.39 -31.83
C PRO A 296 25.29 -36.47 -30.96
N ASP A 297 25.49 -35.21 -31.39
CA ASP A 297 26.37 -34.25 -30.70
C ASP A 297 25.73 -33.65 -29.42
N SER A 298 26.41 -33.81 -28.29
CA SER A 298 25.94 -33.35 -26.97
C SER A 298 25.83 -31.82 -26.88
N HIS A 299 26.72 -31.07 -27.55
CA HIS A 299 26.68 -29.60 -27.52
C HIS A 299 25.51 -29.05 -28.35
N ALA A 300 25.23 -29.65 -29.51
CA ALA A 300 24.06 -29.33 -30.32
C ALA A 300 22.76 -29.64 -29.59
N LYS A 301 22.65 -30.79 -28.89
CA LYS A 301 21.47 -31.08 -28.03
C LYS A 301 21.21 -29.99 -27.01
N ARG A 302 22.26 -29.52 -26.33
CA ARG A 302 22.14 -28.45 -25.33
C ARG A 302 21.63 -27.16 -25.97
N ARG A 303 22.21 -26.75 -27.11
CA ARG A 303 21.77 -25.53 -27.82
C ARG A 303 20.30 -25.61 -28.25
N LEU A 304 19.90 -26.73 -28.86
CA LEU A 304 18.51 -26.94 -29.28
C LEU A 304 17.54 -26.92 -28.09
N ALA A 305 17.91 -27.55 -26.97
CA ALA A 305 17.09 -27.54 -25.76
C ALA A 305 16.97 -26.13 -25.15
N THR A 306 18.04 -25.32 -25.19
CA THR A 306 17.98 -23.90 -24.82
C THR A 306 17.05 -23.12 -25.74
N THR A 307 17.10 -23.33 -27.06
CA THR A 307 16.19 -22.68 -28.02
C THR A 307 14.73 -22.98 -27.74
N ILE A 308 14.39 -24.23 -27.36
CA ILE A 308 13.02 -24.58 -26.94
C ILE A 308 12.59 -23.74 -25.75
N THR A 309 13.39 -23.72 -24.68
CA THR A 309 13.04 -23.00 -23.45
C THR A 309 12.91 -21.49 -23.68
N GLU A 310 13.83 -20.88 -24.45
CA GLU A 310 13.78 -19.46 -24.78
C GLU A 310 12.54 -19.08 -25.61
N ASP A 311 12.16 -19.89 -26.61
CA ASP A 311 10.96 -19.64 -27.41
C ASP A 311 9.68 -19.83 -26.57
N LEU A 312 9.65 -20.82 -25.67
CA LEU A 312 8.53 -20.99 -24.74
C LEU A 312 8.40 -19.81 -23.77
N ASP A 313 9.50 -19.40 -23.13
CA ASP A 313 9.47 -18.29 -22.16
C ASP A 313 9.00 -16.99 -22.83
N LYS A 314 9.46 -16.72 -24.05
CA LYS A 314 9.07 -15.55 -24.85
C LYS A 314 7.56 -15.50 -25.15
N ASN A 315 6.92 -16.63 -25.43
CA ASN A 315 5.53 -16.66 -25.90
C ASN A 315 4.52 -16.98 -24.77
N LEU A 316 4.93 -17.74 -23.74
CA LEU A 316 4.05 -18.08 -22.61
C LEU A 316 3.92 -16.94 -21.60
N ALA A 317 4.92 -16.05 -21.46
CA ALA A 317 4.78 -14.89 -20.57
C ALA A 317 3.62 -13.97 -21.00
N PRO A 318 3.56 -13.47 -22.25
CA PRO A 318 2.43 -12.65 -22.70
C PRO A 318 1.06 -13.34 -22.58
N LEU A 319 1.00 -14.65 -22.80
CA LEU A 319 -0.24 -15.44 -22.64
C LEU A 319 -0.70 -15.47 -21.18
N ARG A 320 0.23 -15.68 -20.23
CA ARG A 320 -0.06 -15.64 -18.80
C ARG A 320 -0.56 -14.26 -18.35
N ASP A 321 0.04 -13.20 -18.87
CA ASP A 321 -0.38 -11.82 -18.57
C ASP A 321 -1.80 -11.56 -19.08
N ALA A 322 -2.12 -12.00 -20.30
CA ALA A 322 -3.48 -11.89 -20.84
C ALA A 322 -4.50 -12.67 -19.99
N ARG A 323 -4.15 -13.86 -19.51
CA ARG A 323 -5.00 -14.63 -18.59
C ARG A 323 -5.30 -13.88 -17.29
N LYS A 324 -4.27 -13.29 -16.68
CA LYS A 324 -4.42 -12.50 -15.45
C LYS A 324 -5.33 -11.30 -15.66
N GLU A 325 -5.15 -10.58 -16.77
CA GLU A 325 -5.98 -9.42 -17.10
C GLU A 325 -7.46 -9.79 -17.22
N PHE A 326 -7.78 -10.87 -17.94
CA PHE A 326 -9.17 -11.33 -18.05
C PHE A 326 -9.74 -11.88 -16.74
N ALA A 327 -8.92 -12.56 -15.94
CA ALA A 327 -9.34 -12.99 -14.61
C ALA A 327 -9.72 -11.78 -13.73
N ALA A 328 -8.90 -10.72 -13.73
CA ALA A 328 -9.19 -9.49 -13.01
C ALA A 328 -10.46 -8.79 -13.53
N GLN A 329 -10.68 -8.75 -14.85
CA GLN A 329 -11.91 -8.20 -15.43
C GLN A 329 -13.16 -9.01 -15.04
N ARG A 330 -13.05 -10.35 -15.00
CA ARG A 330 -14.14 -11.22 -14.53
C ARG A 330 -14.45 -10.98 -13.06
N GLU A 331 -13.43 -10.91 -12.21
CA GLU A 331 -13.59 -10.64 -10.78
C GLU A 331 -14.25 -9.27 -10.52
N LYS A 332 -13.79 -8.25 -11.27
CA LYS A 332 -14.40 -6.94 -11.22
C LYS A 332 -15.88 -6.99 -11.60
N ARG A 333 -16.26 -7.78 -12.62
CA ARG A 333 -17.66 -7.92 -13.04
C ARG A 333 -18.49 -8.73 -12.05
N SER A 334 -17.96 -9.82 -11.47
CA SER A 334 -18.68 -10.65 -10.50
C SER A 334 -18.96 -9.91 -9.20
N SER A 335 -18.10 -8.97 -8.82
CA SER A 335 -18.29 -8.13 -7.63
C SER A 335 -19.22 -6.92 -7.84
N LEU A 336 -19.54 -6.54 -9.08
CA LEU A 336 -20.42 -5.37 -9.37
C LEU A 336 -21.80 -5.44 -8.69
N PRO A 337 -22.53 -6.59 -8.67
CA PRO A 337 -23.83 -6.66 -8.02
C PRO A 337 -23.76 -6.36 -6.52
N THR A 338 -22.75 -6.90 -5.83
CA THR A 338 -22.51 -6.65 -4.40
C THR A 338 -22.17 -5.19 -4.17
N GLN A 339 -21.19 -4.65 -4.90
CA GLN A 339 -20.81 -3.24 -4.75
C GLN A 339 -21.97 -2.26 -5.05
N LEU A 340 -22.85 -2.61 -5.98
CA LEU A 340 -24.06 -1.84 -6.25
C LEU A 340 -25.07 -1.90 -5.09
N ALA A 341 -25.21 -3.05 -4.44
CA ALA A 341 -26.05 -3.19 -3.25
C ALA A 341 -25.50 -2.36 -2.08
N ASP A 342 -24.20 -2.48 -1.80
CA ASP A 342 -23.53 -1.74 -0.73
C ASP A 342 -23.64 -0.22 -0.96
N ALA A 343 -23.45 0.25 -2.20
CA ALA A 343 -23.59 1.67 -2.52
C ALA A 343 -25.05 2.18 -2.38
N ARG A 344 -26.05 1.32 -2.58
CA ARG A 344 -27.45 1.66 -2.35
C ARG A 344 -27.77 1.74 -0.86
N GLU A 345 -27.23 0.84 -0.06
CA GLU A 345 -27.34 0.90 1.41
C GLU A 345 -26.71 2.18 1.93
N ARG A 346 -25.48 2.48 1.51
CA ARG A 346 -24.80 3.72 1.87
C ARG A 346 -25.56 4.96 1.43
N LEU A 347 -26.18 4.98 0.25
CA LEU A 347 -27.06 6.10 -0.14
C LEU A 347 -28.19 6.33 0.88
N VAL A 348 -28.78 5.27 1.44
CA VAL A 348 -29.83 5.39 2.47
C VAL A 348 -29.28 6.00 3.75
N GLU A 349 -28.09 5.56 4.18
CA GLU A 349 -27.40 6.10 5.37
C GLU A 349 -27.08 7.60 5.20
N GLU A 350 -26.44 7.97 4.08
CA GLU A 350 -26.06 9.36 3.81
C GLU A 350 -27.27 10.29 3.66
N LEU A 351 -28.43 9.77 3.21
CA LEU A 351 -29.69 10.52 3.21
C LEU A 351 -30.21 10.77 4.63
N ALA A 352 -30.05 9.81 5.54
CA ALA A 352 -30.40 9.99 6.95
C ALA A 352 -29.43 10.96 7.64
N ASP A 353 -28.14 10.87 7.33
CA ASP A 353 -27.13 11.79 7.85
C ASP A 353 -27.31 13.21 7.31
N LEU A 354 -27.77 13.38 6.08
CA LEU A 354 -28.17 14.68 5.55
C LEU A 354 -29.30 15.33 6.37
N GLU A 355 -30.32 14.58 6.79
CA GLU A 355 -31.37 15.16 7.63
C GLU A 355 -30.83 15.51 9.02
N ARG A 356 -30.02 14.63 9.61
CA ARG A 356 -29.35 14.89 10.90
C ARG A 356 -28.41 16.11 10.82
N SER A 357 -27.71 16.30 9.72
CA SER A 357 -26.78 17.42 9.54
C SER A 357 -27.53 18.75 9.44
N LYS A 358 -28.75 18.78 8.88
CA LYS A 358 -29.59 20.00 8.90
C LYS A 358 -30.03 20.35 10.32
N GLU A 359 -30.39 19.36 11.11
CA GLU A 359 -30.75 19.55 12.52
C GLU A 359 -29.55 20.09 13.31
N GLU A 360 -28.36 19.51 13.11
CA GLU A 360 -27.13 19.96 13.75
C GLU A 360 -26.75 21.38 13.32
N LEU A 361 -26.84 21.71 12.03
CA LEU A 361 -26.59 23.07 11.56
C LEU A 361 -27.56 24.07 12.20
N SER A 362 -28.84 23.71 12.33
CA SER A 362 -29.83 24.55 13.03
C SER A 362 -29.51 24.71 14.53
N SER A 363 -28.98 23.67 15.17
CA SER A 363 -28.53 23.70 16.57
C SER A 363 -27.34 24.66 16.74
N ILE A 364 -26.32 24.54 15.89
CA ILE A 364 -25.11 25.37 15.90
C ILE A 364 -25.45 26.83 15.56
N ALA A 365 -26.40 27.08 14.66
CA ALA A 365 -26.87 28.44 14.35
C ALA A 365 -27.49 29.18 15.54
N GLY A 366 -27.95 28.46 16.58
CA GLY A 366 -28.38 29.06 17.84
C GLY A 366 -27.24 29.43 18.79
N LEU A 367 -26.02 28.92 18.56
CA LEU A 367 -24.87 29.03 19.45
C LEU A 367 -23.76 29.94 18.92
N TYR A 368 -23.68 30.14 17.60
CA TYR A 368 -22.64 30.91 16.93
C TYR A 368 -23.25 31.90 15.93
N PRO A 369 -22.59 33.03 15.65
CA PRO A 369 -23.10 34.01 14.70
C PRO A 369 -23.12 33.49 13.26
N GLU A 370 -23.96 34.10 12.43
CA GLU A 370 -24.13 33.72 11.02
C GLU A 370 -22.83 33.80 10.21
N SER A 371 -21.98 34.80 10.48
CA SER A 371 -20.69 34.97 9.80
C SER A 371 -19.72 33.80 9.99
N MET A 372 -19.77 33.14 11.15
CA MET A 372 -18.94 31.97 11.46
C MET A 372 -19.42 30.70 10.74
N LEU A 373 -20.70 30.66 10.38
CA LEU A 373 -21.34 29.52 9.74
C LEU A 373 -21.51 29.69 8.23
N ALA A 374 -21.11 30.85 7.68
CA ALA A 374 -21.31 31.20 6.28
C ALA A 374 -20.80 30.13 5.30
N SER A 375 -19.65 29.50 5.59
CA SER A 375 -19.08 28.43 4.76
C SER A 375 -19.86 27.11 4.83
N LEU A 376 -20.67 26.90 5.87
CA LEU A 376 -21.43 25.68 6.13
C LEU A 376 -22.88 25.76 5.64
N GLN A 377 -23.42 26.97 5.45
CA GLN A 377 -24.84 27.18 5.11
C GLN A 377 -25.29 26.43 3.84
N ASP A 378 -24.44 26.38 2.82
CA ASP A 378 -24.74 25.73 1.54
C ASP A 378 -24.53 24.21 1.58
N ASN A 379 -23.83 23.68 2.58
CA ASN A 379 -23.40 22.29 2.61
C ASN A 379 -24.58 21.30 2.52
N PRO A 380 -25.71 21.49 3.24
CA PRO A 380 -26.85 20.57 3.11
C PRO A 380 -27.44 20.55 1.69
N GLN A 381 -27.48 21.71 1.01
CA GLN A 381 -28.00 21.80 -0.34
C GLN A 381 -27.05 21.16 -1.36
N ARG A 382 -25.73 21.32 -1.19
CA ARG A 382 -24.70 20.64 -2.00
C ARG A 382 -24.73 19.13 -1.79
N ALA A 383 -24.79 18.68 -0.53
CA ALA A 383 -24.93 17.27 -0.17
C ALA A 383 -26.17 16.66 -0.84
N LYS A 384 -27.32 17.32 -0.75
CA LYS A 384 -28.56 16.87 -1.40
C LYS A 384 -28.39 16.67 -2.91
N GLN A 385 -27.80 17.64 -3.61
CA GLN A 385 -27.57 17.54 -5.06
C GLN A 385 -26.63 16.38 -5.42
N LEU A 386 -25.59 16.17 -4.61
CA LEU A 386 -24.67 15.05 -4.77
C LEU A 386 -25.36 13.70 -4.54
N LEU A 387 -26.21 13.58 -3.52
CA LEU A 387 -26.98 12.35 -3.26
C LEU A 387 -28.05 12.08 -4.34
N GLU A 388 -28.65 13.12 -4.92
CA GLU A 388 -29.54 12.99 -6.08
C GLU A 388 -28.78 12.48 -7.32
N SER A 389 -27.57 13.00 -7.56
CA SER A 389 -26.67 12.53 -8.60
C SER A 389 -26.26 11.06 -8.37
N ALA A 390 -25.87 10.71 -7.13
CA ALA A 390 -25.53 9.36 -6.74
C ALA A 390 -26.70 8.39 -7.02
N ARG A 391 -27.92 8.76 -6.62
CA ARG A 391 -29.12 7.97 -6.90
C ARG A 391 -29.32 7.73 -8.40
N ALA A 392 -29.26 8.78 -9.22
CA ALA A 392 -29.42 8.65 -10.67
C ALA A 392 -28.34 7.75 -11.30
N ALA A 393 -27.11 7.83 -10.80
CA ALA A 393 -26.00 6.99 -11.22
C ALA A 393 -26.20 5.52 -10.79
N LEU A 394 -26.68 5.24 -9.57
CA LEU A 394 -27.01 3.88 -9.11
C LEU A 394 -28.18 3.25 -9.88
N GLU A 395 -29.19 4.04 -10.26
CA GLU A 395 -30.26 3.58 -11.15
C GLU A 395 -29.71 3.20 -12.54
N THR A 396 -28.81 4.03 -13.09
CA THR A 396 -28.14 3.73 -14.36
C THR A 396 -27.28 2.48 -14.25
N ALA A 397 -26.54 2.31 -13.14
CA ALA A 397 -25.73 1.12 -12.90
C ALA A 397 -26.60 -0.15 -12.84
N GLY A 398 -27.71 -0.10 -12.09
CA GLY A 398 -28.66 -1.20 -11.99
C GLY A 398 -29.31 -1.57 -13.33
N ALA A 399 -29.71 -0.57 -14.13
CA ALA A 399 -30.33 -0.81 -15.43
C ALA A 399 -29.40 -1.50 -16.45
N HIS A 400 -28.08 -1.35 -16.27
CA HIS A 400 -27.08 -1.93 -17.17
C HIS A 400 -26.32 -3.13 -16.62
N LEU A 401 -26.59 -3.54 -15.37
CA LEU A 401 -25.83 -4.58 -14.68
C LEU A 401 -25.68 -5.88 -15.49
N ASP A 402 -26.77 -6.34 -16.10
CA ASP A 402 -26.80 -7.59 -16.87
C ASP A 402 -26.43 -7.40 -18.36
N THR A 403 -26.63 -6.20 -18.90
CA THR A 403 -26.52 -5.93 -20.35
C THR A 403 -25.20 -5.29 -20.78
N ASP A 404 -24.63 -4.44 -19.93
CA ASP A 404 -23.43 -3.65 -20.22
C ASP A 404 -22.67 -3.38 -18.91
N ALA A 405 -21.86 -4.35 -18.51
CA ALA A 405 -21.11 -4.29 -17.26
C ALA A 405 -20.11 -3.13 -17.21
N THR A 406 -19.55 -2.72 -18.36
CA THR A 406 -18.62 -1.58 -18.42
C THR A 406 -19.35 -0.28 -18.09
N ARG A 407 -20.53 -0.07 -18.68
CA ARG A 407 -21.38 1.08 -18.37
C ARG A 407 -21.89 1.04 -16.94
N ALA A 408 -22.28 -0.14 -16.44
CA ALA A 408 -22.70 -0.31 -15.06
C ALA A 408 -21.59 0.07 -14.06
N ALA A 409 -20.36 -0.42 -14.30
CA ALA A 409 -19.19 -0.09 -13.48
C ALA A 409 -18.87 1.41 -13.50
N SER A 410 -18.93 2.05 -14.66
CA SER A 410 -18.68 3.49 -14.78
C SER A 410 -19.73 4.33 -14.04
N ALA A 411 -21.00 3.92 -14.10
CA ALA A 411 -22.07 4.58 -13.38
C ALA A 411 -21.94 4.38 -11.86
N LEU A 412 -21.51 3.18 -11.42
CA LEU A 412 -21.24 2.90 -10.01
C LEU A 412 -20.08 3.76 -9.46
N ASP A 413 -18.97 3.90 -10.19
CA ASP A 413 -17.86 4.80 -9.80
C ASP A 413 -18.35 6.25 -9.67
N THR A 414 -19.21 6.70 -10.59
CA THR A 414 -19.82 8.04 -10.51
C THR A 414 -20.66 8.19 -9.24
N ALA A 415 -21.46 7.18 -8.90
CA ALA A 415 -22.26 7.18 -7.68
C ALA A 415 -21.39 7.24 -6.42
N GLN A 416 -20.36 6.39 -6.34
CA GLN A 416 -19.46 6.32 -5.19
C GLN A 416 -18.75 7.66 -4.96
N ARG A 417 -18.23 8.30 -6.01
CA ARG A 417 -17.64 9.65 -5.90
C ARG A 417 -18.64 10.67 -5.36
N ALA A 418 -19.87 10.65 -5.87
CA ALA A 418 -20.90 11.58 -5.42
C ALA A 418 -21.30 11.34 -3.95
N LEU A 419 -21.38 10.08 -3.51
CA LEU A 419 -21.59 9.73 -2.09
C LEU A 419 -20.45 10.25 -1.20
N THR A 420 -19.18 10.01 -1.57
CA THR A 420 -18.02 10.53 -0.82
C THR A 420 -18.04 12.06 -0.72
N MET A 421 -18.36 12.75 -1.81
CA MET A 421 -18.46 14.20 -1.80
C MET A 421 -19.61 14.70 -0.93
N ALA A 422 -20.76 14.00 -0.93
CA ALA A 422 -21.90 14.36 -0.09
C ALA A 422 -21.57 14.18 1.40
N ASN A 423 -20.96 13.07 1.75
CA ASN A 423 -20.47 12.77 3.10
C ASN A 423 -19.53 13.88 3.62
N ALA A 424 -18.57 14.32 2.79
CA ALA A 424 -17.69 15.42 3.17
C ALA A 424 -18.42 16.75 3.46
N GLN A 425 -19.58 17.00 2.82
CA GLN A 425 -20.38 18.20 3.12
C GLN A 425 -21.10 18.06 4.47
N THR A 426 -21.63 16.88 4.79
CA THR A 426 -22.33 16.63 6.06
C THR A 426 -21.36 16.53 7.23
N ASP A 427 -20.20 15.92 7.04
CA ASP A 427 -19.16 15.79 8.05
C ASP A 427 -18.59 17.15 8.48
N ALA A 428 -18.43 18.08 7.53
CA ALA A 428 -18.03 19.45 7.84
C ALA A 428 -19.02 20.16 8.79
N ILE A 429 -20.30 19.75 8.81
CA ILE A 429 -21.28 20.26 9.76
C ILE A 429 -21.16 19.54 11.11
N PHE A 430 -21.00 18.21 11.10
CA PHE A 430 -20.84 17.44 12.34
C PHE A 430 -19.55 17.81 13.10
N SER A 431 -18.47 18.15 12.41
CA SER A 431 -17.22 18.60 13.02
C SER A 431 -17.26 20.07 13.46
N ALA A 432 -18.19 20.86 12.91
CA ALA A 432 -18.19 22.32 13.04
C ALA A 432 -18.13 22.80 14.50
N LYS A 433 -18.89 22.18 15.41
CA LYS A 433 -18.87 22.56 16.82
C LYS A 433 -17.47 22.38 17.44
N THR A 434 -16.86 21.22 17.22
CA THR A 434 -15.52 20.90 17.72
C THR A 434 -14.50 21.86 17.14
N ASP A 435 -14.58 22.12 15.82
CA ASP A 435 -13.67 23.01 15.10
C ASP A 435 -13.78 24.46 15.62
N LEU A 436 -15.00 24.94 15.86
CA LEU A 436 -15.27 26.28 16.39
C LEU A 436 -14.83 26.42 17.85
N ASP A 437 -14.99 25.38 18.67
CA ASP A 437 -14.50 25.39 20.05
C ASP A 437 -12.98 25.37 20.13
N GLU A 438 -12.32 24.61 19.26
CA GLU A 438 -10.86 24.64 19.14
C GLU A 438 -10.37 25.99 18.62
N PHE A 439 -11.09 26.59 17.67
CA PHE A 439 -10.82 27.93 17.18
C PHE A 439 -10.83 28.96 18.32
N ARG A 440 -11.87 28.95 19.16
CA ARG A 440 -11.96 29.83 20.34
C ARG A 440 -10.80 29.62 21.33
N LYS A 441 -10.39 28.38 21.56
CA LYS A 441 -9.21 28.06 22.40
C LYS A 441 -7.94 28.68 21.80
N ARG A 442 -7.71 28.51 20.50
CA ARG A 442 -6.54 29.08 19.81
C ARG A 442 -6.53 30.61 19.85
N LEU A 443 -7.68 31.25 19.65
CA LEU A 443 -7.83 32.70 19.79
C LEU A 443 -7.43 33.19 21.19
N THR A 444 -7.87 32.48 22.22
CA THR A 444 -7.51 32.80 23.61
C THR A 444 -6.00 32.68 23.85
N VAL A 445 -5.38 31.62 23.33
CA VAL A 445 -3.92 31.40 23.42
C VAL A 445 -3.14 32.51 22.69
N SER A 446 -3.52 32.86 21.46
CA SER A 446 -2.85 33.92 20.69
C SER A 446 -2.98 35.30 21.34
N ILE A 447 -4.14 35.63 21.93
CA ILE A 447 -4.30 36.86 22.73
C ILE A 447 -3.30 36.86 23.90
N GLY A 448 -3.16 35.74 24.61
CA GLY A 448 -2.20 35.60 25.70
C GLY A 448 -0.75 35.76 25.24
N SER A 449 -0.39 35.15 24.11
CA SER A 449 0.96 35.21 23.53
C SER A 449 1.35 36.63 23.13
N VAL A 450 0.50 37.31 22.34
CA VAL A 450 0.72 38.71 21.93
C VAL A 450 0.76 39.65 23.14
N SER A 451 -0.08 39.41 24.17
CA SER A 451 -0.05 40.20 25.42
C SER A 451 1.25 40.04 26.19
N ALA A 452 1.81 38.82 26.24
CA ALA A 452 3.10 38.56 26.88
C ALA A 452 4.24 39.22 26.10
N ALA A 453 4.29 39.03 24.78
CA ALA A 453 5.26 39.68 23.90
C ALA A 453 5.21 41.22 24.01
N LEU A 454 4.01 41.80 24.11
CA LEU A 454 3.81 43.24 24.31
C LEU A 454 4.44 43.73 25.61
N SER A 455 4.23 42.98 26.70
CA SER A 455 4.82 43.28 28.01
C SER A 455 6.35 43.18 27.98
N ASP A 456 6.89 42.13 27.34
CA ASP A 456 8.33 41.91 27.25
C ASP A 456 9.03 42.99 26.42
N ILE A 457 8.48 43.38 25.27
CA ILE A 457 9.05 44.46 24.45
C ILE A 457 9.01 45.78 25.21
N LYS A 458 7.89 46.14 25.86
CA LYS A 458 7.78 47.37 26.67
C LYS A 458 8.79 47.42 27.82
N GLN A 459 9.15 46.27 28.39
CA GLN A 459 10.15 46.22 29.46
C GLN A 459 11.58 46.44 28.94
N HIS A 460 11.86 46.07 27.70
CA HIS A 460 13.22 46.06 27.13
C HIS A 460 13.50 47.20 26.15
N ASP A 461 12.47 47.79 25.53
CA ASP A 461 12.61 48.98 24.68
C ASP A 461 12.62 50.26 25.52
N SER A 462 13.81 50.84 25.68
CA SER A 462 14.01 52.11 26.40
C SER A 462 14.02 53.33 25.47
N SER A 463 13.76 53.14 24.17
CA SER A 463 13.89 54.15 23.12
C SER A 463 12.57 54.52 22.42
N ASP A 464 11.46 53.88 22.79
CA ASP A 464 10.14 53.99 22.16
C ASP A 464 10.13 53.68 20.64
N ALA A 465 11.20 53.05 20.12
CA ALA A 465 11.40 52.82 18.69
C ALA A 465 10.33 51.91 18.07
N PHE A 466 9.69 51.04 18.87
CA PHE A 466 8.69 50.10 18.40
C PHE A 466 7.23 50.53 18.64
N SER A 467 7.00 51.79 19.06
CA SER A 467 5.66 52.29 19.42
C SER A 467 4.55 51.95 18.41
N PRO A 468 4.74 52.12 17.07
CA PRO A 468 3.69 51.77 16.10
C PRO A 468 3.28 50.29 16.12
N LEU A 469 4.22 49.36 16.33
CA LEU A 469 3.92 47.94 16.40
C LEU A 469 3.24 47.57 17.73
N LEU A 470 3.59 48.25 18.82
CA LEU A 470 2.93 48.06 20.12
C LEU A 470 1.47 48.54 20.07
N ASP A 471 1.19 49.66 19.38
CA ASP A 471 -0.16 50.15 19.13
C ASP A 471 -0.97 49.17 18.27
N GLU A 472 -0.35 48.59 17.21
CA GLU A 472 -0.96 47.54 16.39
C GLU A 472 -1.27 46.28 17.22
N ALA A 473 -0.38 45.88 18.13
CA ALA A 473 -0.58 44.74 19.02
C ALA A 473 -1.71 44.96 20.03
N GLU A 474 -1.79 46.14 20.64
CA GLU A 474 -2.92 46.50 21.51
C GLU A 474 -4.25 46.50 20.73
N ALA A 475 -4.25 47.02 19.49
CA ALA A 475 -5.42 46.98 18.63
C ALA A 475 -5.82 45.54 18.26
N ALA A 476 -4.86 44.67 17.95
CA ALA A 476 -5.07 43.26 17.66
C ALA A 476 -5.61 42.48 18.87
N ILE A 477 -5.04 42.69 20.06
CA ILE A 477 -5.54 42.14 21.33
C ILE A 477 -6.98 42.58 21.57
N THR A 478 -7.26 43.88 21.41
CA THR A 478 -8.61 44.42 21.63
C THR A 478 -9.61 43.83 20.63
N ARG A 479 -9.21 43.67 19.36
CA ARG A 479 -10.03 42.98 18.35
C ARG A 479 -10.27 41.52 18.72
N GLY A 480 -9.25 40.79 19.16
CA GLY A 480 -9.38 39.41 19.63
C GLY A 480 -10.30 39.26 20.85
N GLN A 481 -10.18 40.16 21.83
CA GLN A 481 -11.05 40.19 23.02
C GLN A 481 -12.50 40.49 22.65
N ARG A 482 -12.73 41.41 21.70
CA ARG A 482 -14.08 41.63 21.15
C ARG A 482 -14.58 40.39 20.43
N ALA A 483 -13.77 39.75 19.59
CA ALA A 483 -14.14 38.51 18.92
C ALA A 483 -14.50 37.36 19.88
N LEU A 484 -13.99 37.35 21.13
CA LEU A 484 -14.39 36.39 22.17
C LEU A 484 -15.74 36.71 22.83
N VAL A 485 -16.19 37.97 22.79
CA VAL A 485 -17.36 38.46 23.55
C VAL A 485 -18.53 38.83 22.66
N SER A 486 -18.27 39.53 21.56
CA SER A 486 -19.25 39.96 20.56
C SER A 486 -19.29 39.06 19.34
N ASP A 487 -18.43 38.03 19.26
CA ASP A 487 -18.32 37.09 18.15
C ASP A 487 -18.16 37.78 16.77
N GLU A 488 -17.63 39.02 16.75
CA GLU A 488 -17.34 39.78 15.53
C GLU A 488 -16.05 39.27 14.88
N ASP A 489 -16.19 38.61 13.72
CA ASP A 489 -15.11 38.07 12.88
C ASP A 489 -13.95 37.40 13.64
N PRO A 490 -14.21 36.25 14.30
CA PRO A 490 -13.17 35.54 15.06
C PRO A 490 -12.01 35.06 14.20
N LEU A 491 -12.28 34.66 12.95
CA LEU A 491 -11.30 34.24 11.95
C LEU A 491 -10.33 35.37 11.59
N GLY A 492 -10.85 36.54 11.20
CA GLY A 492 -10.01 37.69 10.92
C GLY A 492 -9.26 38.19 12.16
N ALA A 493 -9.83 38.07 13.35
CA ALA A 493 -9.15 38.41 14.60
C ALA A 493 -7.94 37.49 14.89
N LEU A 494 -8.10 36.17 14.71
CA LEU A 494 -7.00 35.22 14.90
C LEU A 494 -5.88 35.42 13.88
N GLU A 495 -6.23 35.64 12.61
CA GLU A 495 -5.24 35.91 11.55
C GLU A 495 -4.45 37.18 11.85
N ASN A 496 -5.13 38.26 12.27
CA ASN A 496 -4.49 39.50 12.66
C ASN A 496 -3.55 39.35 13.86
N LEU A 497 -3.96 38.57 14.88
CA LEU A 497 -3.10 38.27 16.04
C LEU A 497 -1.84 37.50 15.65
N ARG A 498 -1.96 36.48 14.80
CA ARG A 498 -0.80 35.68 14.35
C ARG A 498 0.20 36.50 13.54
N ASP A 499 -0.29 37.37 12.67
CA ASP A 499 0.57 38.25 11.87
C ASP A 499 1.32 39.28 12.74
N VAL A 500 0.66 39.80 13.78
CA VAL A 500 1.32 40.67 14.76
C VAL A 500 2.33 39.90 15.61
N GLU A 501 1.97 38.72 16.10
CA GLU A 501 2.84 37.84 16.90
C GLU A 501 4.16 37.55 16.17
N LEU A 502 4.09 37.12 14.90
CA LEU A 502 5.25 36.88 14.04
C LEU A 502 6.19 38.09 13.95
N ARG A 503 5.62 39.30 13.85
CA ARG A 503 6.39 40.55 13.76
C ARG A 503 7.02 40.94 15.10
N MET A 504 6.34 40.67 16.21
CA MET A 504 6.87 40.91 17.56
C MET A 504 7.99 39.95 17.93
N ASP A 505 7.85 38.66 17.59
CA ASP A 505 8.88 37.64 17.83
C ASP A 505 10.20 37.95 17.09
N ALA A 506 10.10 38.45 15.86
CA ALA A 506 11.25 38.87 15.07
C ALA A 506 12.05 40.00 15.73
N ILE A 507 11.41 40.81 16.60
CA ILE A 507 12.03 41.94 17.32
C ILE A 507 12.47 41.52 18.72
N LEU A 508 11.70 40.67 19.40
CA LEU A 508 12.06 40.11 20.70
C LEU A 508 13.34 39.29 20.64
N ALA A 509 13.53 38.49 19.59
CA ALA A 509 14.72 37.67 19.42
C ALA A 509 16.04 38.47 19.54
N PRO A 510 16.26 39.57 18.76
CA PRO A 510 17.46 40.38 18.91
C PRO A 510 17.53 41.15 20.24
N LEU A 511 16.41 41.66 20.76
CA LEU A 511 16.37 42.39 22.04
C LEU A 511 16.79 41.52 23.23
N MET A 512 16.45 40.23 23.22
CA MET A 512 16.86 39.29 24.26
C MET A 512 18.32 38.83 24.12
N THR A 513 18.91 38.91 22.93
CA THR A 513 20.33 38.55 22.67
C THR A 513 21.34 39.67 22.90
N GLN A 514 20.89 40.91 23.14
CA GLN A 514 21.77 42.06 23.43
C GLN A 514 22.12 42.19 24.93
N LYS A 515 21.78 41.18 25.75
CA LYS A 515 22.39 40.92 27.07
C LYS A 515 23.67 40.11 26.90
#